data_AF-A0A525KH01-F1
#
_entry.id   AF-A0A525KH01-F1
#
_cell.length_a   1.000
_cell.length_b   1.000
_cell.length_c   1.000
_cell.angle_alpha   90.00
_cell.angle_beta   90.00
_cell.angle_gamma   90.00
#
_symmetry.space_group_name_H-M   'P 1'
#
loop_
_entity.id
_entity.type
_entity.pdbx_description
1 polymer ?
#
loop_
_entity_poly.entity_id
_entity_poly.type
_entity_poly.pdbx_seq_one_letter_code
_entity_poly.pdbx_strand_id
1 'polypeptide(L)'
;MKLAASILTGLLAMSGATPGVCAERVIALSDSEALIVPSDSPARFQRLGRHLDAHFTGRFTISGAFAYGCNLGCDAPLTERDLALYIVPDETLARRLPHWKAHDRDIRIYIDNPKPFGRKFVSARIRAALLNGKLGHVTGHATIVVDRLLATIECDTGGYSVHLIAFAKPATIGPVQAAENHGCG
;
A
#
# COMPACT_ATOMS: atom_id res chain seq x y z
N MET A 1 58.17 -27.71 -48.72
CA MET A 1 57.78 -26.51 -47.94
C MET A 1 56.29 -26.61 -47.63
N LYS A 2 55.93 -26.43 -46.35
CA LYS A 2 54.59 -26.62 -45.78
C LYS A 2 53.68 -25.44 -46.15
N LEU A 3 52.43 -25.70 -46.54
CA LEU A 3 51.35 -24.71 -46.54
C LEU A 3 50.22 -25.25 -45.68
N ALA A 4 50.11 -24.67 -44.48
CA ALA A 4 49.01 -24.88 -43.54
C ALA A 4 47.87 -23.93 -43.92
N ALA A 5 46.67 -24.47 -44.12
CA ALA A 5 45.45 -23.68 -44.30
C ALA A 5 44.70 -23.63 -42.97
N SER A 6 44.68 -22.44 -42.36
CA SER A 6 44.03 -22.14 -41.09
C SER A 6 42.50 -22.06 -41.26
N ILE A 7 41.78 -22.84 -40.46
CA ILE A 7 40.32 -22.74 -40.32
C ILE A 7 40.02 -21.59 -39.36
N LEU A 8 39.49 -20.48 -39.89
CA LEU A 8 39.05 -19.33 -39.11
C LEU A 8 37.60 -19.58 -38.62
N THR A 9 37.45 -20.17 -37.44
CA THR A 9 36.15 -20.32 -36.79
C THR A 9 35.75 -18.98 -36.18
N GLY A 10 34.88 -18.24 -36.87
CA GLY A 10 34.29 -17.00 -36.35
C GLY A 10 33.28 -17.29 -35.25
N LEU A 11 33.69 -17.09 -34.00
CA LEU A 11 32.80 -17.10 -32.84
C LEU A 11 32.01 -15.77 -32.83
N LEU A 12 30.76 -15.78 -33.32
CA LEU A 12 29.85 -14.66 -33.11
C LEU A 12 29.54 -14.56 -31.61
N ALA A 13 30.16 -13.58 -30.95
CA ALA A 13 29.76 -13.15 -29.62
C ALA A 13 28.37 -12.50 -29.71
N MET A 14 27.33 -13.29 -29.42
CA MET A 14 26.01 -12.78 -29.10
C MET A 14 26.13 -12.03 -27.78
N SER A 15 26.33 -10.71 -27.85
CA SER A 15 26.21 -9.81 -26.72
C SER A 15 24.77 -9.86 -26.20
N GLY A 16 24.51 -10.79 -25.28
CA GLY A 16 23.28 -10.82 -24.51
C GLY A 16 23.21 -9.55 -23.69
N ALA A 17 22.38 -8.59 -24.12
CA ALA A 17 21.96 -7.52 -23.25
C ALA A 17 21.21 -8.18 -22.09
N THR A 18 21.87 -8.34 -20.95
CA THR A 18 21.17 -8.67 -19.70
C THR A 18 20.12 -7.59 -19.50
N PRO A 19 18.82 -7.94 -19.39
CA PRO A 19 17.80 -6.94 -19.09
C PRO A 19 18.25 -6.22 -17.82
N GLY A 20 18.52 -4.92 -17.96
CA GLY A 20 19.00 -4.10 -16.86
C GLY A 20 17.99 -4.23 -15.72
N VAL A 21 18.42 -4.86 -14.63
CA VAL A 21 17.70 -4.81 -13.37
C VAL A 21 17.64 -3.34 -13.03
N CYS A 22 16.48 -2.70 -13.22
CA CYS A 22 16.29 -1.35 -12.74
C CYS A 22 16.66 -1.37 -11.25
N ALA A 23 17.68 -0.62 -10.86
CA ALA A 23 18.08 -0.54 -9.46
C ALA A 23 16.96 0.18 -8.68
N GLU A 24 16.80 -0.17 -7.41
CA GLU A 24 15.92 0.58 -6.50
C GLU A 24 16.35 2.04 -6.46
N ARG A 25 15.39 2.95 -6.38
CA ARG A 25 15.68 4.37 -6.20
C ARG A 25 15.71 4.69 -4.71
N VAL A 26 16.87 5.16 -4.25
CA VAL A 26 17.07 5.61 -2.87
C VAL A 26 17.09 7.13 -2.84
N ILE A 27 16.24 7.73 -2.01
CA ILE A 27 16.23 9.17 -1.75
C ILE A 27 16.70 9.35 -0.30
N ALA A 28 17.98 9.68 -0.14
CA ALA A 28 18.59 9.90 1.16
C ALA A 28 18.06 11.21 1.78
N LEU A 29 17.68 11.15 3.05
CA LEU A 29 17.30 12.30 3.86
C LEU A 29 18.39 12.61 4.90
N SER A 30 18.99 11.56 5.45
CA SER A 30 20.15 11.60 6.33
C SER A 30 20.94 10.28 6.20
N ASP A 31 21.98 10.10 7.02
CA ASP A 31 22.75 8.84 7.05
C ASP A 31 21.91 7.64 7.52
N SER A 32 20.93 7.87 8.39
CA SER A 32 20.05 6.85 8.95
C SER A 32 18.71 6.76 8.22
N GLU A 33 18.23 7.86 7.62
CA GLU A 33 16.88 7.94 7.04
C GLU A 33 16.93 8.06 5.52
N ALA A 34 16.14 7.23 4.85
CA ALA A 34 16.00 7.26 3.40
C ALA A 34 14.66 6.71 2.97
N LEU A 35 14.10 7.30 1.93
CA LEU A 35 12.97 6.72 1.23
C LEU A 35 13.48 5.74 0.17
N ILE A 36 13.10 4.47 0.31
CA ILE A 36 13.39 3.41 -0.64
C ILE A 36 12.19 3.24 -1.56
N VAL A 37 12.42 3.34 -2.87
CA VAL A 37 11.43 3.07 -3.91
C VAL A 37 11.89 1.84 -4.68
N PRO A 38 11.28 0.67 -4.45
CA PRO A 38 11.58 -0.55 -5.18
C PRO A 38 11.46 -0.33 -6.69
N SER A 39 12.31 -0.98 -7.47
CA SER A 39 12.36 -0.76 -8.92
C SER A 39 11.14 -1.27 -9.67
N ASP A 40 10.46 -2.26 -9.10
CA ASP A 40 9.20 -2.81 -9.59
C ASP A 40 7.97 -2.21 -8.86
N SER A 41 8.17 -1.10 -8.14
CA SER A 41 7.12 -0.40 -7.44
C SER A 41 6.01 0.03 -8.40
N PRO A 42 4.73 -0.26 -8.08
CA PRO A 42 3.61 0.25 -8.86
C PRO A 42 3.40 1.76 -8.70
N ALA A 43 3.98 2.35 -7.64
CA ALA A 43 3.92 3.78 -7.34
C ALA A 43 5.19 4.48 -7.83
N ARG A 44 5.01 5.58 -8.54
CA ARG A 44 6.09 6.40 -9.13
C ARG A 44 6.30 7.65 -8.29
N PHE A 45 7.52 7.84 -7.81
CA PHE A 45 7.89 9.01 -7.02
C PHE A 45 7.67 10.31 -7.81
N GLN A 46 6.97 11.27 -7.19
CA GLN A 46 6.69 12.57 -7.78
C GLN A 46 7.52 13.66 -7.11
N ARG A 47 7.42 13.79 -5.78
CA ARG A 47 8.10 14.83 -5.01
C ARG A 47 8.18 14.47 -3.53
N LEU A 48 9.12 15.08 -2.84
CA LEU A 48 9.16 15.12 -1.39
C LEU A 48 8.60 16.45 -0.89
N GLY A 49 7.68 16.40 0.07
CA GLY A 49 7.11 17.56 0.75
C GLY A 49 8.04 18.14 1.82
N ARG A 50 7.64 19.25 2.43
CA ARG A 50 8.43 19.94 3.45
C ARG A 50 8.50 19.20 4.80
N HIS A 51 7.55 18.31 5.06
CA HIS A 51 7.45 17.55 6.32
C HIS A 51 7.75 16.07 6.11
N LEU A 52 8.65 15.75 5.18
CA LEU A 52 8.98 14.37 4.78
C LEU A 52 7.79 13.60 4.20
N ASP A 53 6.82 14.33 3.63
CA ASP A 53 5.68 13.75 2.91
C ASP A 53 6.09 13.36 1.49
N ALA A 54 6.37 12.08 1.27
CA ALA A 54 6.71 11.56 -0.04
C ALA A 54 5.45 11.30 -0.87
N HIS A 55 5.30 12.05 -1.96
CA HIS A 55 4.18 11.94 -2.88
C HIS A 55 4.52 11.05 -4.06
N PHE A 56 3.59 10.14 -4.38
CA PHE A 56 3.69 9.22 -5.49
C PHE A 56 2.43 9.28 -6.35
N THR A 57 2.60 8.94 -7.62
CA THR A 57 1.53 8.79 -8.60
C THR A 57 1.54 7.38 -9.19
N GLY A 58 0.44 6.97 -9.80
CA GLY A 58 0.30 5.63 -10.38
C GLY A 58 -1.05 5.04 -10.00
N ARG A 59 -1.51 4.11 -10.84
CA ARG A 59 -2.75 3.37 -10.62
C ARG A 59 -2.40 1.91 -10.40
N PHE A 60 -2.80 1.36 -9.27
CA PHE A 60 -2.48 -0.02 -8.93
C PHE A 60 -3.52 -0.66 -8.02
N THR A 61 -3.44 -1.98 -7.93
CA THR A 61 -4.34 -2.80 -7.12
C THR A 61 -3.73 -3.02 -5.75
N ILE A 62 -4.50 -2.77 -4.70
CA ILE A 62 -4.19 -3.19 -3.34
C ILE A 62 -5.11 -4.35 -3.01
N SER A 63 -4.52 -5.46 -2.54
CA SER A 63 -5.21 -6.62 -2.00
C SER A 63 -4.70 -6.84 -0.58
N GLY A 64 -5.59 -7.22 0.33
CA GLY A 64 -5.20 -7.57 1.69
C GLY A 64 -6.34 -7.49 2.71
N ALA A 65 -5.98 -7.65 3.98
CA ALA A 65 -6.91 -7.53 5.10
C ALA A 65 -7.29 -6.07 5.33
N PHE A 66 -8.58 -5.79 5.52
CA PHE A 66 -9.06 -4.44 5.83
C PHE A 66 -9.66 -4.37 7.23
N ALA A 67 -9.64 -3.16 7.80
CA ALA A 67 -10.53 -2.78 8.89
C ALA A 67 -11.24 -1.47 8.52
N TYR A 68 -12.55 -1.44 8.73
CA TYR A 68 -13.42 -0.28 8.50
C TYR A 68 -14.21 0.04 9.76
N GLY A 69 -14.01 1.23 10.31
CA GLY A 69 -14.65 1.62 11.56
C GLY A 69 -14.00 2.84 12.20
N CYS A 70 -14.21 3.00 13.50
CA CYS A 70 -13.49 4.00 14.27
C CYS A 70 -12.00 3.59 14.39
N ASN A 71 -11.08 4.52 14.12
CA ASN A 71 -9.65 4.26 14.26
C ASN A 71 -9.19 4.43 15.71
N LEU A 72 -9.47 5.59 16.34
CA LEU A 72 -9.13 5.91 17.72
C LEU A 72 -10.04 7.03 18.27
N GLY A 73 -10.49 6.92 19.52
CA GLY A 73 -11.07 8.03 20.28
C GLY A 73 -12.40 8.59 19.74
N CYS A 74 -13.20 7.77 19.06
CA CYS A 74 -14.46 8.25 18.51
C CYS A 74 -15.57 8.20 19.57
N ASP A 75 -15.95 9.37 20.09
CA ASP A 75 -17.10 9.50 20.97
C ASP A 75 -18.41 9.44 20.17
N ALA A 76 -19.33 8.56 20.57
CA ALA A 76 -20.64 8.47 19.92
C ALA A 76 -21.50 9.72 20.25
N PRO A 77 -22.37 10.18 19.33
CA PRO A 77 -22.66 9.58 18.02
C PRO A 77 -21.66 9.99 16.93
N LEU A 78 -21.28 9.02 16.09
CA LEU A 78 -20.38 9.23 14.97
C LEU A 78 -21.13 9.56 13.69
N THR A 79 -20.42 10.23 12.79
CA THR A 79 -20.83 10.45 11.42
C THR A 79 -20.00 9.59 10.47
N GLU A 80 -20.46 9.46 9.22
CA GLU A 80 -19.71 8.76 8.17
C GLU A 80 -18.33 9.39 7.88
N ARG A 81 -18.04 10.61 8.39
CA ARG A 81 -16.73 11.25 8.28
C ARG A 81 -15.72 10.72 9.30
N ASP A 82 -16.21 10.12 10.38
CA ASP A 82 -15.40 9.60 11.49
C ASP A 82 -15.00 8.13 11.25
N LEU A 83 -15.55 7.50 10.20
CA LEU A 83 -15.22 6.13 9.82
C LEU A 83 -13.98 6.12 8.92
N ALA A 84 -12.93 5.47 9.41
CA ALA A 84 -11.69 5.23 8.68
C ALA A 84 -11.70 3.85 8.02
N LEU A 85 -10.88 3.72 6.97
CA LEU A 85 -10.54 2.46 6.33
C LEU A 85 -9.03 2.37 6.23
N TYR A 86 -8.46 1.26 6.67
CA TYR A 86 -7.11 0.89 6.29
C TYR A 86 -7.08 -0.53 5.72
N ILE A 87 -6.07 -0.80 4.89
CA ILE A 87 -5.74 -2.11 4.37
C ILE A 87 -4.30 -2.45 4.75
N VAL A 88 -4.10 -3.64 5.31
CA VAL A 88 -2.78 -4.29 5.42
C VAL A 88 -2.57 -5.05 4.11
N PRO A 89 -1.65 -4.62 3.23
CA PRO A 89 -1.47 -5.21 1.93
C PRO A 89 -0.88 -6.62 2.03
N ASP A 90 -1.24 -7.50 1.11
CA ASP A 90 -0.61 -8.80 0.94
C ASP A 90 0.91 -8.64 0.75
N GLU A 91 1.69 -9.59 1.27
CA GLU A 91 3.15 -9.46 1.31
C GLU A 91 3.80 -9.17 -0.05
N THR A 92 3.25 -9.76 -1.11
CA THR A 92 3.76 -9.57 -2.48
C THR A 92 3.67 -8.12 -2.91
N LEU A 93 2.59 -7.41 -2.55
CA LEU A 93 2.48 -5.98 -2.80
C LEU A 93 3.32 -5.19 -1.79
N ALA A 94 3.27 -5.56 -0.50
CA ALA A 94 3.99 -4.85 0.56
C ALA A 94 5.50 -4.70 0.25
N ARG A 95 6.15 -5.76 -0.25
CA ARG A 95 7.58 -5.75 -0.64
C ARG A 95 7.91 -4.77 -1.78
N ARG A 96 6.93 -4.41 -2.59
CA ARG A 96 7.09 -3.57 -3.79
C ARG A 96 6.70 -2.12 -3.53
N LEU A 97 6.11 -1.82 -2.38
CA LEU A 97 5.72 -0.45 -2.06
C LEU A 97 6.93 0.38 -1.63
N PRO A 98 6.92 1.69 -1.94
CA PRO A 98 7.86 2.62 -1.33
C PRO A 98 7.77 2.55 0.19
N HIS A 99 8.91 2.61 0.86
CA HIS A 99 9.00 2.53 2.32
C HIS A 99 10.18 3.32 2.86
N TRP A 100 10.07 3.71 4.12
CA TRP A 100 11.15 4.35 4.84
C TRP A 100 12.16 3.35 5.38
N LYS A 101 13.45 3.66 5.28
CA LYS A 101 14.54 2.73 5.61
C LYS A 101 14.60 2.39 7.09
N ALA A 102 14.36 3.36 7.98
CA ALA A 102 14.53 3.20 9.42
C ALA A 102 13.24 2.80 10.15
N HIS A 103 12.12 2.63 9.43
CA HIS A 103 10.82 2.34 10.03
C HIS A 103 10.33 0.94 9.66
N ASP A 104 9.53 0.35 10.55
CA ASP A 104 8.98 -0.99 10.35
C ASP A 104 8.18 -1.10 9.05
N ARG A 105 8.24 -2.28 8.43
CA ARG A 105 7.49 -2.63 7.22
C ARG A 105 6.06 -3.09 7.49
N ASP A 106 5.57 -2.86 8.71
CA ASP A 106 4.16 -3.07 9.08
C ASP A 106 3.29 -1.99 8.42
N ILE A 107 3.14 -2.10 7.10
CA ILE A 107 2.47 -1.13 6.26
C ILE A 107 0.96 -1.26 6.49
N ARG A 108 0.37 -0.26 7.16
CA ARG A 108 -1.08 -0.01 7.14
C ARG A 108 -1.35 1.14 6.17
N ILE A 109 -2.14 0.88 5.15
CA ILE A 109 -2.47 1.88 4.12
C ILE A 109 -3.86 2.42 4.38
N TYR A 110 -3.94 3.67 4.82
CA TYR A 110 -5.20 4.38 4.99
C TYR A 110 -5.80 4.80 3.65
N ILE A 111 -7.13 4.77 3.56
CA ILE A 111 -7.86 5.21 2.37
C ILE A 111 -8.45 6.59 2.66
N ASP A 112 -7.98 7.62 1.96
CA ASP A 112 -8.35 9.02 2.21
C ASP A 112 -9.84 9.31 1.94
N ASN A 113 -10.49 8.47 1.14
CA ASN A 113 -11.90 8.58 0.76
C ASN A 113 -12.64 7.25 1.00
N PRO A 114 -12.87 6.84 2.25
CA PRO A 114 -13.37 5.50 2.57
C PRO A 114 -14.88 5.34 2.32
N LYS A 115 -15.63 6.44 2.19
CA LYS A 115 -17.09 6.46 2.05
C LYS A 115 -17.65 5.58 0.91
N PRO A 116 -17.08 5.54 -0.32
CA PRO A 116 -17.55 4.64 -1.37
C PRO A 116 -17.42 3.17 -0.98
N PHE A 117 -16.36 2.80 -0.25
CA PHE A 117 -16.15 1.43 0.24
C PHE A 117 -17.25 1.03 1.23
N GLY A 118 -17.46 1.85 2.27
CA GLY A 118 -18.50 1.60 3.27
C GLY A 118 -19.89 1.48 2.66
N ARG A 119 -20.22 2.34 1.68
CA ARG A 119 -21.51 2.28 0.98
C ARG A 119 -21.71 1.02 0.15
N LYS A 120 -20.63 0.51 -0.47
CA LYS A 120 -20.71 -0.63 -1.38
C LYS A 120 -20.70 -1.97 -0.66
N PHE A 121 -19.89 -2.10 0.39
CA PHE A 121 -19.55 -3.40 0.97
C PHE A 121 -20.05 -3.60 2.39
N VAL A 122 -20.31 -2.52 3.13
CA VAL A 122 -20.83 -2.61 4.49
C VAL A 122 -22.33 -2.37 4.45
N SER A 123 -23.13 -3.28 5.01
CA SER A 123 -24.59 -3.13 4.99
C SER A 123 -25.03 -1.89 5.76
N ALA A 124 -26.19 -1.31 5.42
CA ALA A 124 -26.73 -0.16 6.13
C ALA A 124 -26.92 -0.42 7.64
N ARG A 125 -27.28 -1.66 8.01
CA ARG A 125 -27.39 -2.11 9.40
C ARG A 125 -26.04 -2.05 10.13
N ILE A 126 -24.98 -2.55 9.50
CA ILE A 126 -23.64 -2.56 10.11
C ILE A 126 -23.10 -1.14 10.21
N ARG A 127 -23.27 -0.30 9.18
CA ARG A 127 -22.89 1.12 9.26
C ARG A 127 -23.62 1.83 10.39
N ALA A 128 -24.94 1.61 10.55
CA ALA A 128 -25.68 2.17 11.68
C ALA A 128 -25.15 1.66 13.03
N ALA A 129 -24.69 0.41 13.13
CA ALA A 129 -24.07 -0.11 14.35
C ALA A 129 -22.73 0.58 14.65
N LEU A 130 -21.88 0.79 13.64
CA LEU A 130 -20.62 1.55 13.76
C LEU A 130 -20.90 2.98 14.25
N LEU A 131 -21.84 3.68 13.59
CA LEU A 131 -22.12 5.09 13.88
C LEU A 131 -22.69 5.32 15.29
N ASN A 132 -23.43 4.34 15.82
CA ASN A 132 -23.99 4.38 17.18
C ASN A 132 -23.04 3.79 18.24
N GLY A 133 -21.78 3.49 17.91
CA GLY A 133 -20.81 2.91 18.83
C GLY A 133 -21.13 1.47 19.28
N LYS A 134 -22.09 0.79 18.64
CA LYS A 134 -22.45 -0.60 18.94
C LYS A 134 -21.46 -1.60 18.33
N LEU A 135 -20.63 -1.12 17.40
CA LEU A 135 -19.57 -1.89 16.76
C LEU A 135 -18.35 -0.97 16.63
N GLY A 136 -17.16 -1.43 17.03
CA GLY A 136 -15.92 -0.65 16.87
C GLY A 136 -15.46 -0.60 15.42
N HIS A 137 -15.38 -1.76 14.79
CA HIS A 137 -14.95 -1.90 13.40
C HIS A 137 -15.46 -3.20 12.76
N VAL A 138 -15.34 -3.27 11.44
CA VAL A 138 -15.58 -4.43 10.60
C VAL A 138 -14.27 -4.82 9.94
N THR A 139 -13.91 -6.10 10.02
CA THR A 139 -12.75 -6.63 9.29
C THR A 139 -13.18 -7.51 8.12
N GLY A 140 -12.22 -7.77 7.23
CA GLY A 140 -12.36 -8.73 6.15
C GLY A 140 -11.17 -8.68 5.21
N HIS A 141 -11.36 -9.16 3.99
CA HIS A 141 -10.40 -9.05 2.91
C HIS A 141 -10.99 -8.22 1.78
N ALA A 142 -10.18 -7.42 1.10
CA ALA A 142 -10.64 -6.60 -0.02
C ALA A 142 -9.56 -6.44 -1.08
N THR A 143 -10.01 -6.25 -2.32
CA THR A 143 -9.15 -5.86 -3.43
C THR A 143 -9.71 -4.59 -4.07
N ILE A 144 -8.93 -3.52 -3.99
CA ILE A 144 -9.30 -2.19 -4.47
C ILE A 144 -8.27 -1.68 -5.47
N VAL A 145 -8.68 -0.73 -6.30
CA VAL A 145 -7.79 0.00 -7.20
C VAL A 145 -7.66 1.41 -6.66
N VAL A 146 -6.42 1.85 -6.50
CA VAL A 146 -6.09 3.13 -5.91
C VAL A 146 -5.23 3.96 -6.84
N ASP A 147 -5.17 5.26 -6.55
CA ASP A 147 -4.15 6.16 -7.01
C ASP A 147 -3.53 6.94 -5.86
N ARG A 148 -2.53 7.77 -6.18
CA ARG A 148 -1.91 8.77 -5.30
C ARG A 148 -1.51 8.21 -3.93
N LEU A 149 -0.35 7.55 -3.88
CA LEU A 149 0.24 7.13 -2.62
C LEU A 149 0.95 8.31 -1.96
N LEU A 150 0.69 8.48 -0.67
CA LEU A 150 1.42 9.33 0.24
C LEU A 150 2.15 8.44 1.24
N ALA A 151 3.45 8.66 1.43
CA ALA A 151 4.20 8.07 2.53
C ALA A 151 4.70 9.21 3.43
N THR A 152 4.46 9.13 4.73
CA THR A 152 4.85 10.13 5.73
C THR A 152 5.62 9.44 6.86
N ILE A 153 6.25 10.24 7.72
CA ILE A 153 6.78 9.77 9.00
C ILE A 153 5.97 10.46 10.10
N GLU A 154 5.30 9.67 10.94
CA GLU A 154 4.52 10.17 12.08
C GLU A 154 4.91 9.38 13.33
N CYS A 155 5.30 10.09 14.40
CA CYS A 155 5.73 9.49 15.67
C CYS A 155 6.77 8.36 15.49
N ASP A 156 7.79 8.59 14.67
CA ASP A 156 8.84 7.62 14.32
C ASP A 156 8.33 6.33 13.65
N THR A 157 7.14 6.38 13.04
CA THR A 157 6.56 5.29 12.25
C THR A 157 6.22 5.75 10.83
N GLY A 158 6.32 4.84 9.87
CA GLY A 158 5.92 5.11 8.49
C GLY A 158 4.40 5.14 8.36
N GLY A 159 3.84 6.28 7.98
CA GLY A 159 2.42 6.45 7.63
C GLY A 159 2.22 6.29 6.12
N TYR A 160 1.14 5.61 5.71
CA TYR A 160 0.81 5.44 4.29
C TYR A 160 -0.66 5.73 4.04
N SER A 161 -0.95 6.53 3.03
CA SER A 161 -2.32 6.74 2.57
C SER A 161 -2.45 6.75 1.05
N VAL A 162 -3.62 6.36 0.56
CA VAL A 162 -3.95 6.29 -0.86
C VAL A 162 -5.37 6.75 -1.12
N HIS A 163 -5.66 7.05 -2.38
CA HIS A 163 -6.99 7.41 -2.81
C HIS A 163 -7.66 6.25 -3.58
N LEU A 164 -8.83 5.82 -3.12
CA LEU A 164 -9.65 4.81 -3.76
C LEU A 164 -10.29 5.36 -5.04
N ILE A 165 -10.09 4.66 -6.18
CA ILE A 165 -10.70 5.03 -7.46
C ILE A 165 -11.63 3.97 -8.05
N ALA A 166 -11.43 2.68 -7.73
CA ALA A 166 -12.32 1.62 -8.17
C ALA A 166 -12.24 0.37 -7.28
N PHE A 167 -13.19 -0.52 -7.49
CA PHE A 167 -13.21 -1.83 -6.84
C PHE A 167 -12.82 -2.89 -7.87
N ALA A 168 -11.84 -3.74 -7.54
CA ALA A 168 -11.50 -4.87 -8.41
C ALA A 168 -12.63 -5.91 -8.37
N LYS A 169 -12.83 -6.64 -9.47
CA LYS A 169 -13.74 -7.80 -9.52
C LYS A 169 -12.93 -9.09 -9.38
N PRO A 170 -13.41 -10.09 -8.62
CA PRO A 170 -14.43 -10.01 -7.58
C PRO A 170 -13.83 -9.46 -6.27
N ALA A 171 -14.48 -8.46 -5.67
CA ALA A 171 -14.17 -8.10 -4.29
C ALA A 171 -14.80 -9.16 -3.39
N THR A 172 -13.98 -10.02 -2.80
CA THR A 172 -14.45 -11.07 -1.89
C THR A 172 -14.41 -10.52 -0.47
N ILE A 173 -15.56 -10.08 0.04
CA ILE A 173 -15.69 -9.70 1.45
C ILE A 173 -15.68 -10.99 2.27
N GLY A 174 -14.62 -11.21 3.05
CA GLY A 174 -14.61 -12.23 4.09
C GLY A 174 -15.70 -11.97 5.14
N PRO A 175 -16.12 -12.99 5.91
CA PRO A 175 -17.16 -12.81 6.93
C PRO A 175 -16.80 -11.64 7.86
N VAL A 176 -17.79 -10.76 8.08
CA VAL A 176 -17.70 -9.66 9.03
C VAL A 176 -17.49 -10.24 10.42
N GLN A 177 -16.30 -10.07 10.97
CA GLN A 177 -16.08 -10.30 12.39
C GLN A 177 -16.38 -8.98 13.10
N ALA A 178 -17.42 -8.99 13.94
CA ALA A 178 -17.54 -7.97 14.95
C ALA A 178 -16.43 -8.25 15.96
N ALA A 179 -15.42 -7.38 16.04
CA ALA A 179 -14.54 -7.42 17.19
C ALA A 179 -15.41 -7.10 18.42
N GLU A 180 -15.49 -8.06 19.34
CA GLU A 180 -16.09 -7.81 20.64
C GLU A 180 -15.36 -6.64 21.28
N ASN A 181 -16.12 -5.72 21.87
CA ASN A 181 -15.58 -4.56 22.57
C ASN A 181 -14.64 -5.06 23.68
N HIS A 182 -13.33 -5.07 23.43
CA HIS A 182 -12.34 -5.03 24.50
C HIS A 182 -12.27 -3.59 24.99
N GLY A 183 -13.33 -3.17 25.68
CA GLY A 183 -13.25 -2.00 26.55
C GLY A 183 -12.17 -2.29 27.57
N CYS A 184 -11.12 -1.47 27.58
CA CYS A 184 -10.28 -1.35 28.76
C CYS A 184 -11.19 -0.78 29.87
N GLY A 185 -11.56 -1.65 30.82
CA GLY A 185 -12.09 -1.24 32.11
C GLY A 185 -10.99 -0.71 33.02
#